data_AF-A0A925FSM7-F1
#
_entry.id   AF-A0A925FSM7-F1
#
_cell.length_a   1.000
_cell.length_b   1.000
_cell.length_c   1.000
_cell.angle_alpha   90.00
_cell.angle_beta   90.00
_cell.angle_gamma   90.00
#
_symmetry.space_group_name_H-M   'P 1'
#
loop_
_entity.id
_entity.type
_entity.pdbx_description
1 polymer ?
#
loop_
_entity_poly.entity_id
_entity_poly.type
_entity_poly.pdbx_seq_one_letter_code
_entity_poly.pdbx_strand_id
1 'polypeptide(L)'
;MKTPHTNSTPHPAIISQKLFELERCGKYEDALSEISDIWTDTTQPPDVSGFEPQDAAEILLRCGSLIGFYGHTKQILEAQQLSKDLLTDSKYRFIELRMPEKAAECDTSLALACWRSGELADADIWIEEALSYDLPVSNPTRLFTHVTRSLINLANQRYQENIEIAAILEADFRRYADPLLNGNFCTNIGLSMKNAGRIPEALDQFELARFYHERSRHKAYLGNVENSLAQLYKTERRFDRAHECIDRATKIYAGIDDKTREGFSLDTKALIYFEEGRHQEAFETIETSISILERTENAAYRMEAFLTRSKILLYLDNFASATLSLIDAVEIARVQIGEERVRSLIEEFEKTLNERNSPKPQAAINEKDMVAEEDFELVLPPSLAHYNDYQGVWINNRYLETVGLTKGSLAIIVNEKIGRGDLIALSEIENDAVSCGFYDADFGIVCLEGVDSEPQLFEENQVRILGKIVGVCRSEENADGKYIVKPLNL
;
A
#
# COMPACT_ATOMS: atom_id res chain seq x y z
N MET A 1 20.79 44.77 42.73
CA MET A 1 21.43 44.57 41.42
C MET A 1 21.57 43.07 41.19
N LYS A 2 20.61 42.46 40.48
CA LYS A 2 20.79 41.14 39.87
C LYS A 2 21.29 41.42 38.46
N THR A 3 22.43 40.84 38.11
CA THR A 3 22.99 40.85 36.75
C THR A 3 21.95 40.27 35.78
N PRO A 4 21.72 40.89 34.61
CA PRO A 4 20.92 40.26 33.57
C PRO A 4 21.70 39.06 33.05
N HIS A 5 21.09 37.88 33.08
CA HIS A 5 21.55 36.75 32.30
C HIS A 5 21.44 37.14 30.82
N THR A 6 22.57 37.42 30.20
CA THR A 6 22.72 37.48 28.75
C THR A 6 22.61 36.06 28.21
N ASN A 7 21.39 35.56 28.03
CA ASN A 7 21.16 34.56 26.99
C ASN A 7 21.18 35.34 25.69
N SER A 8 22.35 35.42 25.05
CA SER A 8 22.46 35.93 23.69
C SER A 8 21.67 34.97 22.80
N THR A 9 20.48 35.37 22.38
CA THR A 9 19.82 34.75 21.23
C THR A 9 20.87 34.68 20.11
N PRO A 10 21.16 33.48 19.56
CA PRO A 10 22.13 33.36 18.49
C PRO A 10 21.76 34.28 17.33
N HIS A 11 22.76 34.78 16.60
CA HIS A 11 22.51 35.64 15.44
C HIS A 11 21.53 34.95 14.47
N PRO A 12 20.50 35.63 13.94
CA PRO A 12 19.46 35.02 13.09
C PRO A 12 20.03 34.15 11.96
N ALA A 13 21.04 34.63 11.25
CA ALA A 13 21.77 33.84 10.24
C ALA A 13 22.30 32.47 10.73
N ILE A 14 22.80 32.37 11.98
CA ILE A 14 23.28 31.11 12.56
C ILE A 14 22.11 30.17 12.81
N ILE A 15 20.99 30.70 13.31
CA ILE A 15 19.77 29.93 13.54
C ILE A 15 19.24 29.40 12.20
N SER A 16 19.09 30.26 11.19
CA SER A 16 18.60 29.86 9.87
C SER A 16 19.50 28.81 9.20
N GLN A 17 20.82 28.94 9.31
CA GLN A 17 21.75 27.92 8.81
C GLN A 17 21.57 26.58 9.54
N LYS A 18 21.47 26.60 10.87
CA LYS A 18 21.28 25.39 11.66
C LYS A 18 19.95 24.71 11.36
N LEU A 19 18.88 25.49 11.20
CA LEU A 19 17.56 24.98 10.79
C LEU A 19 17.63 24.33 9.41
N PHE A 20 18.28 24.99 8.44
CA PHE A 20 18.48 24.42 7.11
C PHE A 20 19.24 23.09 7.17
N GLU A 21 20.29 22.96 7.99
CA GLU A 21 21.02 21.70 8.16
C GLU A 21 20.15 20.59 8.79
N LEU A 22 19.34 20.93 9.80
CA LEU A 22 18.44 19.98 10.47
C LEU A 22 17.30 19.52 9.56
N GLU A 23 16.67 20.44 8.82
CA GLU A 23 15.66 20.14 7.79
C GLU A 23 16.21 19.16 6.76
N ARG A 24 17.43 19.39 6.27
CA ARG A 24 18.10 18.53 5.29
C ARG A 24 18.52 17.15 5.83
N CYS A 25 18.51 16.96 7.14
CA CYS A 25 18.72 15.66 7.77
C CYS A 25 17.39 14.99 8.18
N GLY A 26 16.25 15.63 7.94
CA GLY A 26 14.93 15.17 8.38
C GLY A 26 14.70 15.26 9.89
N LYS A 27 15.45 16.13 10.58
CA LYS A 27 15.41 16.30 12.04
C LYS A 27 14.50 17.47 12.42
N TYR A 28 13.21 17.35 12.11
CA TYR A 28 12.26 18.45 12.25
C TYR A 28 11.97 18.80 13.72
N GLU A 29 11.89 17.82 14.62
CA GLU A 29 11.73 18.04 16.05
C GLU A 29 12.92 18.77 16.68
N ASP A 30 14.14 18.39 16.28
CA ASP A 30 15.36 19.10 16.69
C ASP A 30 15.30 20.55 16.19
N ALA A 31 14.89 20.77 14.94
CA ALA A 31 14.77 22.11 14.37
C ALA A 31 13.72 22.98 15.11
N LEU A 32 12.56 22.41 15.45
CA LEU A 32 11.55 23.11 16.25
C LEU A 32 12.05 23.47 17.64
N SER A 33 12.84 22.59 18.26
CA SER A 33 13.46 22.85 19.57
C SER A 33 14.48 23.98 19.52
N GLU A 34 15.19 24.14 18.40
CA GLU A 34 16.19 25.21 18.22
C GLU A 34 15.56 26.59 18.01
N ILE A 35 14.34 26.66 17.46
CA ILE A 35 13.62 27.91 17.22
C ILE A 35 12.55 28.23 18.28
N SER A 36 12.44 27.43 19.35
CA SER A 36 11.37 27.58 20.35
C SER A 36 11.35 28.96 21.04
N ASP A 37 12.50 29.64 21.12
CA ASP A 37 12.59 30.99 21.70
C ASP A 37 12.00 32.08 20.78
N ILE A 38 11.95 31.82 19.47
CA ILE A 38 11.42 32.73 18.44
C ILE A 38 9.99 32.31 18.05
N TRP A 39 9.70 31.01 18.07
CA TRP A 39 8.44 30.43 17.65
C TRP A 39 7.84 29.52 18.74
N THR A 40 7.25 30.15 19.74
CA THR A 40 6.73 29.46 20.93
C THR A 40 5.42 28.70 20.67
N ASP A 41 4.58 29.21 19.78
CA ASP A 41 3.30 28.60 19.38
C ASP A 41 3.29 28.37 17.87
N THR A 42 3.49 27.11 17.47
CA THR A 42 3.57 26.69 16.06
C THR A 42 2.21 26.68 15.36
N THR A 43 1.12 27.07 16.04
CA THR A 43 -0.19 27.29 15.41
C THR A 43 -0.38 28.72 14.91
N GLN A 44 0.52 29.63 15.29
CA GLN A 44 0.51 31.04 14.89
C GLN A 44 1.80 31.41 14.14
N PRO A 45 1.82 32.50 13.36
CA PRO A 45 3.06 32.99 12.77
C PRO A 45 4.10 33.40 13.82
N PRO A 46 5.41 33.18 13.59
CA PRO A 46 6.47 33.62 14.49
C PRO A 46 6.56 35.16 14.52
N ASP A 47 6.91 35.73 15.67
CA ASP A 47 7.15 37.17 15.77
C ASP A 47 8.55 37.50 15.23
N VAL A 48 8.58 38.14 14.06
CA VAL A 48 9.82 38.56 13.39
C VAL A 48 10.06 40.07 13.42
N SER A 49 9.29 40.83 14.21
CA SER A 49 9.32 42.30 14.22
C SER A 49 10.66 42.90 14.69
N GLY A 50 11.44 42.15 15.45
CA GLY A 50 12.74 42.58 15.99
C GLY A 50 13.96 42.26 15.11
N PHE A 51 13.78 41.64 13.94
CA PHE A 51 14.87 41.24 13.06
C PHE A 51 15.06 42.20 11.87
N GLU A 52 16.28 42.24 11.33
CA GLU A 52 16.54 42.93 10.06
C GLU A 52 15.69 42.33 8.93
N PRO A 53 15.27 43.10 7.92
CA PRO A 53 14.32 42.66 6.90
C PRO A 53 14.69 41.33 6.21
N GLN A 54 15.97 41.13 5.92
CA GLN A 54 16.48 39.90 5.30
C GLN A 54 16.42 38.70 6.26
N ASP A 55 16.77 38.90 7.53
CA ASP A 55 16.74 37.86 8.55
C ASP A 55 15.29 37.45 8.87
N ALA A 56 14.38 38.42 8.94
CA ALA A 56 12.95 38.17 9.08
C ALA A 56 12.40 37.31 7.93
N ALA A 57 12.76 37.64 6.68
CA ALA A 57 12.35 36.86 5.51
C ALA A 57 12.89 35.43 5.55
N GLU A 58 14.15 35.23 5.95
CA GLU A 58 14.77 33.90 6.05
C GLU A 58 14.15 33.06 7.17
N ILE A 59 13.86 33.64 8.34
CA ILE A 59 13.18 32.95 9.44
C ILE A 59 11.81 32.47 8.98
N LEU A 60 11.02 33.33 8.32
CA LEU A 60 9.70 32.95 7.80
C LEU A 60 9.78 31.80 6.78
N LEU A 61 10.79 31.82 5.89
CA LEU A 61 11.04 30.73 4.95
C LEU A 61 11.34 29.40 5.67
N ARG A 62 12.27 29.41 6.64
CA ARG A 62 12.61 28.23 7.43
C ARG A 62 11.42 27.70 8.22
N CYS A 63 10.69 28.58 8.91
CA CYS A 63 9.48 28.22 9.65
C CYS A 63 8.41 27.62 8.74
N GLY A 64 8.16 28.23 7.57
CA GLY A 64 7.21 27.74 6.59
C GLY A 64 7.58 26.37 6.02
N SER A 65 8.86 26.16 5.69
CA SER A 65 9.39 24.84 5.29
C SER A 65 9.19 23.80 6.39
N LEU A 66 9.66 24.11 7.60
CA LEU A 66 9.68 23.23 8.75
C LEU A 66 8.29 22.77 9.17
N ILE A 67 7.33 23.69 9.35
CA ILE A 67 5.96 23.33 9.75
C ILE A 67 5.23 22.57 8.64
N GLY A 68 5.59 22.83 7.38
CA GLY A 68 5.09 22.08 6.25
C GLY A 68 5.45 20.59 6.32
N PHE A 69 6.72 20.28 6.58
CA PHE A 69 7.20 18.90 6.73
C PHE A 69 6.77 18.25 8.05
N TYR A 70 6.93 18.96 9.16
CA TYR A 70 6.55 18.46 10.48
C TYR A 70 5.05 18.21 10.57
N GLY A 71 4.24 19.18 10.14
CA GLY A 71 2.79 19.08 10.13
C GLY A 71 2.27 17.96 9.23
N HIS A 72 2.88 17.74 8.06
CA HIS A 72 2.55 16.59 7.23
C HIS A 72 2.92 15.26 7.91
N THR A 73 4.10 15.18 8.53
CA THR A 73 4.56 13.96 9.21
C THR A 73 3.69 13.61 10.42
N LYS A 74 3.23 14.62 11.17
CA LYS A 74 2.39 14.47 12.36
C LYS A 74 0.88 14.62 12.09
N GLN A 75 0.47 14.75 10.82
CA GLN A 75 -0.93 14.94 10.41
C GLN A 75 -1.63 16.10 11.16
N ILE A 76 -0.91 17.20 11.39
CA ILE A 76 -1.44 18.37 12.12
C ILE A 76 -2.38 19.16 11.19
N LEU A 77 -3.61 19.36 11.63
CA LEU A 77 -4.62 20.17 10.94
C LEU A 77 -4.12 21.62 10.77
N GLU A 78 -4.43 22.26 9.64
CA GLU A 78 -4.03 23.64 9.30
C GLU A 78 -2.52 23.92 9.14
N ALA A 79 -1.62 22.99 9.48
CA ALA A 79 -0.18 23.20 9.36
C ALA A 79 0.27 23.49 7.91
N GLN A 80 -0.41 22.93 6.92
CA GLN A 80 -0.17 23.21 5.50
C GLN A 80 -0.58 24.64 5.12
N GLN A 81 -1.67 25.14 5.69
CA GLN A 81 -2.12 26.51 5.43
C GLN A 81 -1.13 27.51 6.06
N LEU A 82 -0.74 27.30 7.31
CA LEU A 82 0.27 28.12 7.97
C LEU A 82 1.61 28.09 7.22
N SER A 83 2.03 26.91 6.73
CA SER A 83 3.21 26.79 5.86
C SER A 83 3.11 27.71 4.65
N LYS A 84 1.99 27.70 3.91
CA LYS A 84 1.78 28.56 2.73
C LYS A 84 1.75 30.04 3.07
N ASP A 85 1.11 30.43 4.17
CA ASP A 85 1.02 31.83 4.60
C ASP A 85 2.41 32.40 4.92
N LEU A 86 3.23 31.64 5.67
CA LEU A 86 4.60 32.02 6.01
C LEU A 86 5.51 32.12 4.79
N LEU A 87 5.41 31.14 3.89
CA LEU A 87 6.21 31.12 2.65
C LEU A 87 5.82 32.27 1.71
N THR A 88 4.54 32.64 1.69
CA THR A 88 4.03 33.76 0.90
C THR A 88 4.52 35.10 1.45
N ASP A 89 4.47 35.34 2.77
CA ASP A 89 5.04 36.55 3.38
C ASP A 89 6.55 36.64 3.12
N SER A 90 7.26 35.53 3.33
CA SER A 90 8.70 35.44 3.04
C SER A 90 9.03 35.78 1.59
N LYS A 91 8.27 35.24 0.62
CA LYS A 91 8.42 35.54 -0.81
C LYS A 91 8.35 37.04 -1.08
N TYR A 92 7.30 37.71 -0.60
CA TYR A 92 7.09 39.13 -0.86
C TYR A 92 8.25 39.97 -0.32
N ARG A 93 8.76 39.65 0.87
CA ARG A 93 9.92 40.32 1.45
C ARG A 93 11.18 40.11 0.60
N PHE A 94 11.43 38.90 0.09
CA PHE A 94 12.58 38.66 -0.79
C PHE A 94 12.46 39.37 -2.13
N ILE A 95 11.25 39.54 -2.67
CA ILE A 95 11.00 40.37 -3.86
C ILE A 95 11.35 41.83 -3.59
N GLU A 96 10.91 42.40 -2.46
CA GLU A 96 11.25 43.77 -2.06
C GLU A 96 12.76 43.97 -1.88
N LEU A 97 13.43 42.97 -1.31
CA LEU A 97 14.88 42.93 -1.14
C LEU A 97 15.66 42.64 -2.42
N ARG A 98 14.96 42.37 -3.54
CA ARG A 98 15.55 42.02 -4.85
C ARG A 98 16.45 40.78 -4.79
N MET A 99 15.99 39.76 -4.07
CA MET A 99 16.67 38.47 -3.92
C MET A 99 15.90 37.37 -4.69
N PRO A 100 16.02 37.31 -6.03
CA PRO A 100 15.21 36.41 -6.86
C PRO A 100 15.46 34.93 -6.56
N GLU A 101 16.69 34.56 -6.18
CA GLU A 101 17.02 33.19 -5.77
C GLU A 101 16.21 32.73 -4.56
N LYS A 102 16.00 33.62 -3.59
CA LYS A 102 15.23 33.31 -2.38
C LYS A 102 13.74 33.34 -2.64
N ALA A 103 13.26 34.24 -3.49
CA ALA A 103 11.86 34.22 -3.95
C ALA A 103 11.52 32.90 -4.67
N ALA A 104 12.40 32.41 -5.55
CA ALA A 104 12.25 31.10 -6.20
C ALA A 104 12.29 29.92 -5.21
N GLU A 105 13.05 30.04 -4.11
CA GLU A 105 13.09 29.03 -3.03
C GLU A 105 11.75 28.99 -2.28
N CYS A 106 11.14 30.15 -2.02
CA CYS A 106 9.79 30.25 -1.47
C CYS A 106 8.76 29.62 -2.42
N ASP A 107 8.80 29.94 -3.72
CA ASP A 107 7.91 29.37 -4.74
C ASP A 107 8.04 27.84 -4.82
N THR A 108 9.26 27.32 -4.78
CA THR A 108 9.51 25.87 -4.73
C THR A 108 8.94 25.23 -3.46
N SER A 109 9.05 25.92 -2.32
CA SER A 109 8.52 25.44 -1.04
C SER A 109 6.99 25.50 -0.98
N LEU A 110 6.38 26.50 -1.63
CA LEU A 110 4.93 26.62 -1.83
C LEU A 110 4.41 25.47 -2.68
N ALA A 111 5.11 25.14 -3.78
CA ALA A 111 4.78 23.97 -4.60
C ALA A 111 4.76 22.67 -3.78
N LEU A 112 5.75 22.47 -2.89
CA LEU A 112 5.76 21.33 -1.96
C LEU A 112 4.59 21.34 -0.97
N ALA A 113 4.18 22.52 -0.49
CA ALA A 113 3.03 22.64 0.40
C ALA A 113 1.72 22.31 -0.32
N CYS A 114 1.53 22.79 -1.55
CA CYS A 114 0.40 22.42 -2.40
C CYS A 114 0.40 20.91 -2.70
N TRP A 115 1.55 20.33 -3.04
CA TRP A 115 1.69 18.89 -3.25
C TRP A 115 1.29 18.07 -2.00
N ARG A 116 1.77 18.45 -0.82
CA ARG A 116 1.39 17.82 0.47
C ARG A 116 -0.10 17.95 0.78
N SER A 117 -0.76 18.98 0.26
CA SER A 117 -2.19 19.26 0.42
C SER A 117 -3.05 18.57 -0.65
N GLY A 118 -2.45 17.96 -1.68
CA GLY A 118 -3.15 17.38 -2.82
C GLY A 118 -3.55 18.37 -3.92
N GLU A 119 -3.17 19.64 -3.81
CA GLU A 119 -3.49 20.69 -4.80
C GLU A 119 -2.47 20.66 -5.95
N LEU A 120 -2.50 19.58 -6.75
CA LEU A 120 -1.46 19.33 -7.76
C LEU A 120 -1.40 20.39 -8.87
N ALA A 121 -2.54 21.01 -9.22
CA ALA A 121 -2.59 22.09 -10.21
C ALA A 121 -1.87 23.35 -9.70
N ASP A 122 -2.09 23.73 -8.44
CA ASP A 122 -1.41 24.87 -7.83
C ASP A 122 0.08 24.58 -7.65
N ALA A 123 0.43 23.33 -7.31
CA ALA A 123 1.82 22.90 -7.23
C ALA A 123 2.57 23.10 -8.56
N ASP A 124 1.95 22.77 -9.70
CA ASP A 124 2.51 23.01 -11.03
C ASP A 124 2.70 24.52 -11.30
N ILE A 125 1.71 25.35 -10.95
CA ILE A 125 1.79 26.81 -11.11
C ILE A 125 3.00 27.37 -10.35
N TRP A 126 3.18 26.97 -9.09
CA TRP A 126 4.31 27.41 -8.27
C TRP A 126 5.67 26.94 -8.80
N ILE A 127 5.73 25.75 -9.41
CA ILE A 127 6.96 25.29 -10.08
C ILE A 127 7.30 26.13 -11.29
N GLU A 128 6.32 26.43 -12.14
CA GLU A 128 6.55 27.28 -13.32
C GLU A 128 6.95 28.70 -12.92
N GLU A 129 6.34 29.25 -11.88
CA GLU A 129 6.74 30.52 -11.27
C GLU A 129 8.19 30.47 -10.77
N ALA A 130 8.59 29.44 -10.02
CA ALA A 130 9.96 29.27 -9.54
C ALA A 130 10.99 29.13 -10.67
N LEU A 131 10.63 28.44 -11.77
CA LEU A 131 11.50 28.28 -12.94
C LEU A 131 11.60 29.57 -13.77
N SER A 132 10.61 30.47 -13.69
CA SER A 132 10.60 31.74 -14.44
C SER A 132 11.72 32.71 -14.05
N TYR A 133 12.32 32.53 -12.86
CA TYR A 133 13.46 33.33 -12.40
C TYR A 133 14.77 33.05 -13.16
N ASP A 134 14.82 32.01 -14.01
CA ASP A 134 15.94 31.65 -14.89
C ASP A 134 17.30 31.61 -14.15
N LEU A 135 17.31 30.96 -12.99
CA LEU A 135 18.52 30.83 -12.18
C LEU A 135 19.59 29.98 -12.91
N PRO A 136 20.89 30.21 -12.67
CA PRO A 136 21.96 29.41 -13.28
C PRO A 136 21.82 27.91 -13.01
N VAL A 137 22.28 27.06 -13.94
CA VAL A 137 22.20 25.59 -13.80
C VAL A 137 22.88 25.04 -12.55
N SER A 138 23.88 25.75 -12.02
CA SER A 138 24.60 25.39 -10.79
C SER A 138 23.93 25.87 -9.51
N ASN A 139 22.81 26.60 -9.61
CA ASN A 139 22.14 27.18 -8.47
C ASN A 139 21.38 26.09 -7.67
N PRO A 140 21.61 25.97 -6.33
CA PRO A 140 20.94 24.96 -5.52
C PRO A 140 19.41 25.06 -5.53
N THR A 141 18.85 26.27 -5.55
CA THR A 141 17.40 26.49 -5.63
C THR A 141 16.85 25.92 -6.92
N ARG A 142 17.48 26.17 -8.07
CA ARG A 142 17.03 25.58 -9.36
C ARG A 142 17.02 24.05 -9.33
N LEU A 143 18.07 23.46 -8.76
CA LEU A 143 18.17 22.00 -8.64
C LEU A 143 17.06 21.46 -7.71
N PHE A 144 16.81 22.15 -6.60
CA PHE A 144 15.70 21.84 -5.70
C PHE A 144 14.34 21.97 -6.41
N THR A 145 14.11 23.01 -7.21
CA THR A 145 12.89 23.18 -8.01
C THR A 145 12.68 22.00 -8.96
N HIS A 146 13.72 21.50 -9.62
CA HIS A 146 13.61 20.33 -10.49
C HIS A 146 13.34 19.03 -9.73
N VAL A 147 13.89 18.85 -8.53
CA VAL A 147 13.54 17.72 -7.65
C VAL A 147 12.05 17.77 -7.29
N THR A 148 11.55 18.95 -6.91
CA THR A 148 10.13 19.15 -6.58
C THR A 148 9.22 18.95 -7.79
N ARG A 149 9.60 19.46 -8.97
CA ARG A 149 8.89 19.19 -10.22
C ARG A 149 8.80 17.68 -10.50
N SER A 150 9.89 16.96 -10.27
CA SER A 150 9.92 15.51 -10.45
C SER A 150 8.92 14.79 -9.53
N LEU A 151 8.79 15.25 -8.28
CA LEU A 151 7.80 14.74 -7.32
C LEU A 151 6.36 15.04 -7.74
N ILE A 152 6.10 16.24 -8.25
CA ILE A 152 4.77 16.63 -8.75
C ILE A 152 4.41 15.85 -10.03
N ASN A 153 5.37 15.63 -10.92
CA ASN A 153 5.18 14.78 -12.10
C ASN A 153 4.82 13.34 -11.73
N LEU A 154 5.45 12.78 -10.69
CA LEU A 154 5.06 11.47 -10.15
C LEU A 154 3.61 11.45 -9.67
N ALA A 155 3.18 12.46 -8.90
CA ALA A 155 1.81 12.55 -8.39
C ALA A 155 0.77 12.73 -9.52
N ASN A 156 1.11 13.49 -10.55
CA ASN A 156 0.30 13.65 -11.76
C ASN A 156 0.42 12.48 -12.75
N GLN A 157 1.12 11.39 -12.39
CA GLN A 157 1.35 10.22 -13.23
C GLN A 157 2.05 10.53 -14.57
N ARG A 158 2.76 11.66 -14.66
CA ARG A 158 3.55 12.10 -15.82
C ARG A 158 4.92 11.44 -15.83
N TYR A 159 4.94 10.10 -15.78
CA TYR A 159 6.18 9.32 -15.60
C TYR A 159 7.14 9.49 -16.78
N GLN A 160 6.63 9.38 -18.01
CA GLN A 160 7.46 9.45 -19.21
C GLN A 160 8.07 10.84 -19.39
N GLU A 161 7.28 11.89 -19.19
CA GLU A 161 7.74 13.28 -19.22
C GLU A 161 8.85 13.52 -18.17
N ASN A 162 8.66 13.00 -16.96
CA ASN A 162 9.67 13.13 -15.90
C ASN A 162 10.99 12.46 -16.28
N ILE A 163 10.94 11.29 -16.94
CA ILE A 163 12.14 10.59 -17.40
C ILE A 163 12.86 11.37 -18.50
N GLU A 164 12.12 11.96 -19.44
CA GLU A 164 12.68 12.78 -20.53
C GLU A 164 13.36 14.05 -20.00
N ILE A 165 12.69 14.74 -19.07
CA ILE A 165 13.25 15.88 -18.34
C ILE A 165 14.54 15.46 -17.61
N ALA A 166 14.49 14.33 -16.90
CA ALA A 166 15.62 13.85 -16.13
C ALA A 166 16.85 13.57 -16.98
N ALA A 167 16.66 13.00 -18.18
CA ALA A 167 17.76 12.74 -19.11
C ALA A 167 18.51 14.01 -19.53
N ILE A 168 17.80 15.15 -19.61
CA ILE A 168 18.40 16.46 -19.92
C ILE A 168 19.18 17.01 -18.71
N LEU A 169 18.67 16.78 -17.50
CA LEU A 169 19.20 17.37 -16.26
C LEU A 169 20.29 16.52 -15.57
N GLU A 170 20.48 15.26 -15.97
CA GLU A 170 21.37 14.32 -15.29
C GLU A 170 22.80 14.85 -15.12
N ALA A 171 23.37 15.46 -16.18
CA ALA A 171 24.71 16.01 -16.13
C ALA A 171 24.84 17.20 -15.15
N ASP A 172 23.80 18.03 -15.07
CA ASP A 172 23.75 19.17 -14.16
C ASP A 172 23.69 18.69 -12.71
N PHE A 173 22.80 17.74 -12.41
CA PHE A 173 22.68 17.14 -11.06
C PHE A 173 23.99 16.49 -10.62
N ARG A 174 24.59 15.66 -11.49
CA ARG A 174 25.86 14.99 -11.17
C ARG A 174 26.99 15.98 -10.90
N ARG A 175 26.98 17.15 -11.55
CA ARG A 175 28.05 18.14 -11.43
C ARG A 175 27.86 19.13 -10.29
N TYR A 176 26.63 19.57 -10.04
CA TYR A 176 26.34 20.71 -9.17
C TYR A 176 25.46 20.37 -7.96
N ALA A 177 24.63 19.32 -8.04
CA ALA A 177 23.78 18.98 -6.91
C ALA A 177 24.59 18.38 -5.76
N ASP A 178 24.18 18.72 -4.54
CA ASP A 178 24.70 18.06 -3.35
C ASP A 178 24.17 16.61 -3.25
N PRO A 179 24.68 15.78 -2.31
CA PRO A 179 24.24 14.40 -2.18
C PRO A 179 22.75 14.22 -1.84
N LEU A 180 22.12 15.15 -1.13
CA LEU A 180 20.68 15.02 -0.82
C LEU A 180 19.84 15.24 -2.07
N LEU A 181 20.13 16.29 -2.84
CA LEU A 181 19.41 16.59 -4.07
C LEU A 181 19.62 15.51 -5.13
N ASN A 182 20.84 14.99 -5.29
CA ASN A 182 21.10 13.85 -6.16
C ASN A 182 20.31 12.60 -5.73
N GLY A 183 20.28 12.31 -4.43
CA GLY A 183 19.51 11.17 -3.90
C GLY A 183 18.01 11.30 -4.20
N ASN A 184 17.43 12.47 -3.93
CA ASN A 184 16.01 12.73 -4.22
C ASN A 184 15.70 12.65 -5.71
N PHE A 185 16.57 13.23 -6.56
CA PHE A 185 16.43 13.18 -8.01
C PHE A 185 16.44 11.74 -8.54
N CYS A 186 17.44 10.94 -8.18
CA CYS A 186 17.53 9.53 -8.56
C CYS A 186 16.34 8.71 -8.02
N THR A 187 15.89 8.96 -6.79
CA THR A 187 14.72 8.29 -6.22
C THR A 187 13.46 8.56 -7.05
N ASN A 188 13.21 9.82 -7.39
CA ASN A 188 12.00 10.20 -8.14
C ASN A 188 12.01 9.65 -9.57
N ILE A 189 13.18 9.60 -10.22
CA ILE A 189 13.34 9.00 -11.54
C ILE A 189 13.18 7.48 -11.46
N GLY A 190 13.78 6.84 -10.46
CA GLY A 190 13.62 5.40 -10.22
C GLY A 190 12.16 5.00 -10.04
N LEU A 191 11.38 5.78 -9.29
CA LEU A 191 9.93 5.60 -9.17
C LEU A 191 9.21 5.78 -10.51
N SER A 192 9.59 6.78 -11.31
CA SER A 192 8.99 7.01 -12.63
C SER A 192 9.28 5.87 -13.59
N MET A 193 10.52 5.37 -13.62
CA MET A 193 10.92 4.22 -14.41
C MET A 193 10.20 2.95 -13.97
N LYS A 194 10.07 2.71 -12.66
CA LYS A 194 9.29 1.59 -12.11
C LYS A 194 7.84 1.65 -12.62
N ASN A 195 7.19 2.80 -12.47
CA ASN A 195 5.78 2.98 -12.87
C ASN A 195 5.58 2.93 -14.39
N ALA A 196 6.62 3.25 -15.17
CA ALA A 196 6.65 3.07 -16.62
C ALA A 196 7.01 1.63 -17.05
N GLY A 197 7.20 0.69 -16.12
CA GLY A 197 7.55 -0.71 -16.40
C GLY A 197 9.03 -0.95 -16.75
N ARG A 198 9.89 0.07 -16.62
CA ARG A 198 11.34 0.01 -16.90
C ARG A 198 12.11 -0.47 -15.67
N ILE A 199 11.81 -1.68 -15.21
CA ILE A 199 12.31 -2.23 -13.94
C ILE A 199 13.85 -2.27 -13.83
N PRO A 200 14.62 -2.70 -14.85
CA PRO A 200 16.08 -2.72 -14.76
C PRO A 200 16.68 -1.32 -14.57
N GLU A 201 16.15 -0.32 -15.28
CA GLU A 201 16.63 1.05 -15.19
C GLU A 201 16.22 1.71 -13.87
N ALA A 202 15.05 1.34 -13.33
CA ALA A 202 14.64 1.74 -11.99
C ALA A 202 15.62 1.24 -10.93
N LEU A 203 16.06 -0.03 -11.01
CA LEU A 203 17.07 -0.60 -10.11
C LEU A 203 18.37 0.22 -10.15
N ASP A 204 18.87 0.56 -11.35
CA ASP A 204 20.09 1.37 -11.49
C ASP A 204 19.95 2.75 -10.82
N GLN A 205 18.79 3.40 -11.00
CA GLN A 205 18.51 4.70 -10.37
C GLN A 205 18.40 4.59 -8.84
N PHE A 206 17.77 3.54 -8.31
CA PHE A 206 17.69 3.35 -6.87
C PHE A 206 19.05 3.00 -6.24
N GLU A 207 19.94 2.28 -6.94
CA GLU A 207 21.31 2.05 -6.47
C GLU A 207 22.12 3.36 -6.44
N LEU A 208 21.94 4.26 -7.42
CA LEU A 208 22.48 5.62 -7.36
C LEU A 208 21.90 6.41 -6.18
N ALA A 209 20.58 6.34 -5.98
CA ALA A 209 19.92 6.99 -4.86
C ALA A 209 20.46 6.51 -3.51
N ARG A 210 20.69 5.19 -3.35
CA ARG A 210 21.32 4.59 -2.16
C ARG A 210 22.68 5.23 -1.90
N PHE A 211 23.56 5.24 -2.91
CA PHE A 211 24.89 5.85 -2.80
C PHE A 211 24.84 7.32 -2.36
N TYR A 212 23.91 8.10 -2.91
CA TYR A 212 23.78 9.51 -2.57
C TYR A 212 23.18 9.74 -1.18
N HIS A 213 22.17 8.95 -0.77
CA HIS A 213 21.57 9.07 0.56
C HIS A 213 22.49 8.58 1.70
N GLU A 214 23.37 7.61 1.44
CA GLU A 214 24.44 7.26 2.37
C GLU A 214 25.37 8.47 2.63
N ARG A 215 25.71 9.21 1.56
CA ARG A 215 26.56 10.41 1.65
C ARG A 215 25.85 11.61 2.27
N SER A 216 24.55 11.78 2.01
CA SER A 216 23.77 12.86 2.62
C SER A 216 23.44 12.61 4.09
N ARG A 217 23.57 11.36 4.56
CA ARG A 217 23.26 10.91 5.92
C ARG A 217 21.77 11.05 6.28
N HIS A 218 20.91 11.23 5.29
CA HIS A 218 19.47 11.31 5.50
C HIS A 218 18.88 9.90 5.68
N LYS A 219 18.87 9.42 6.92
CA LYS A 219 18.50 8.04 7.27
C LYS A 219 17.11 7.62 6.77
N ALA A 220 16.08 8.46 6.95
CA ALA A 220 14.72 8.11 6.52
C ALA A 220 14.62 7.87 5.00
N TYR A 221 15.25 8.72 4.18
CA TYR A 221 15.29 8.56 2.74
C TYR A 221 16.13 7.35 2.30
N LEU A 222 17.25 7.07 2.98
CA LEU A 222 17.99 5.84 2.75
C LEU A 222 17.13 4.60 3.03
N GLY A 223 16.38 4.59 4.14
CA GLY A 223 15.42 3.53 4.44
C GLY A 223 14.35 3.36 3.35
N ASN A 224 13.81 4.46 2.81
CA ASN A 224 12.82 4.41 1.73
C ASN A 224 13.40 3.80 0.44
N VAL A 225 14.64 4.14 0.11
CA VAL A 225 15.35 3.57 -1.03
C VAL A 225 15.61 2.08 -0.83
N GLU A 226 16.07 1.67 0.35
CA GLU A 226 16.28 0.25 0.69
C GLU A 226 14.97 -0.56 0.58
N ASN A 227 13.85 -0.02 1.07
CA ASN A 227 12.53 -0.65 0.94
C ASN A 227 12.09 -0.77 -0.53
N SER A 228 12.37 0.25 -1.34
CA SER A 228 12.03 0.25 -2.77
C SER A 228 12.89 -0.74 -3.57
N LEU A 229 14.19 -0.83 -3.27
CA LEU A 229 15.08 -1.86 -3.81
C LEU A 229 14.61 -3.26 -3.43
N ALA A 230 14.17 -3.46 -2.18
CA ALA A 230 13.60 -4.74 -1.75
C ALA A 230 12.37 -5.13 -2.58
N GLN A 231 11.44 -4.21 -2.82
CA GLN A 231 10.27 -4.45 -3.67
C GLN A 231 10.67 -4.79 -5.11
N LEU A 232 11.63 -4.07 -5.70
CA LEU A 232 12.07 -4.34 -7.07
C LEU A 232 12.79 -5.69 -7.18
N TYR A 233 13.67 -6.02 -6.23
CA TYR A 233 14.31 -7.33 -6.18
C TYR A 233 13.30 -8.45 -5.95
N LYS A 234 12.23 -8.22 -5.17
CA LYS A 234 11.11 -9.16 -5.03
C LYS A 234 10.41 -9.40 -6.38
N THR A 235 10.08 -8.35 -7.12
CA THR A 235 9.46 -8.46 -8.45
C THR A 235 10.33 -9.24 -9.43
N GLU A 236 11.65 -9.06 -9.38
CA GLU A 236 12.63 -9.82 -10.16
C GLU A 236 12.94 -11.23 -9.61
N ARG A 237 12.25 -11.65 -8.53
CA ARG A 237 12.47 -12.91 -7.79
C ARG A 237 13.91 -13.12 -7.31
N ARG A 238 14.63 -12.02 -7.06
CA ARG A 238 15.99 -11.97 -6.50
C ARG A 238 15.92 -11.87 -4.98
N PHE A 239 15.36 -12.91 -4.38
CA PHE A 239 14.94 -12.95 -2.99
C PHE A 239 16.04 -12.67 -1.97
N ASP A 240 17.25 -13.21 -2.15
CA ASP A 240 18.38 -12.94 -1.26
C ASP A 240 18.68 -11.44 -1.14
N ARG A 241 18.69 -10.73 -2.29
CA ARG A 241 18.89 -9.28 -2.31
C ARG A 241 17.70 -8.52 -1.74
N ALA A 242 16.48 -9.00 -1.98
CA ALA A 242 15.28 -8.40 -1.42
C ALA A 242 15.33 -8.43 0.12
N HIS A 243 15.73 -9.58 0.69
CA HIS A 243 15.94 -9.74 2.13
C HIS A 243 17.05 -8.84 2.69
N GLU A 244 18.20 -8.76 2.02
CA GLU A 244 19.28 -7.87 2.44
C GLU A 244 18.83 -6.40 2.50
N CYS A 245 18.10 -5.94 1.49
CA CYS A 245 17.62 -4.56 1.41
C CYS A 245 16.54 -4.28 2.46
N ILE A 246 15.56 -5.17 2.62
CA ILE A 246 14.47 -4.93 3.57
C ILE A 246 14.96 -4.96 5.02
N ASP A 247 15.90 -5.85 5.36
CA ASP A 247 16.49 -5.91 6.70
C ASP A 247 17.29 -4.63 7.02
N ARG A 248 17.97 -4.05 6.02
CA ARG A 248 18.60 -2.73 6.17
C ARG A 248 17.57 -1.64 6.40
N ALA A 249 16.48 -1.61 5.62
CA ALA A 249 15.40 -0.63 5.79
C ALA A 249 14.81 -0.68 7.20
N THR A 250 14.40 -1.88 7.65
CA THR A 250 13.84 -2.10 9.00
C THR A 250 14.81 -1.64 10.09
N LYS A 251 16.10 -1.98 9.98
CA LYS A 251 17.13 -1.55 10.94
C LYS A 251 17.32 -0.04 10.96
N ILE A 252 17.26 0.61 9.80
CA ILE A 252 17.37 2.07 9.70
C ILE A 252 16.19 2.73 10.41
N TYR A 253 14.96 2.31 10.11
CA TYR A 253 13.75 2.87 10.73
C TYR A 253 13.72 2.66 12.24
N ALA A 254 14.06 1.46 12.72
CA ALA A 254 14.22 1.21 14.15
C ALA A 254 15.28 2.12 14.79
N GLY A 255 16.40 2.37 14.09
CA GLY A 255 17.49 3.23 14.56
C GLY A 255 17.19 4.74 14.56
N ILE A 256 16.07 5.17 13.98
CA ILE A 256 15.54 6.55 14.07
C ILE A 256 14.20 6.62 14.79
N ASP A 257 13.77 5.53 15.41
CA ASP A 257 12.49 5.39 16.12
C ASP A 257 11.25 5.69 15.26
N ASP A 258 11.33 5.43 13.94
CA ASP A 258 10.20 5.58 13.01
C ASP A 258 9.39 4.28 12.96
N LYS A 259 8.51 4.09 13.95
CA LYS A 259 7.70 2.88 14.09
C LYS A 259 6.74 2.67 12.92
N THR A 260 6.25 3.74 12.32
CA THR A 260 5.36 3.70 11.16
C THR A 260 6.05 3.06 9.97
N ARG A 261 7.26 3.52 9.62
CA ARG A 261 8.02 2.94 8.50
C ARG A 261 8.66 1.59 8.86
N GLU A 262 8.99 1.36 10.13
CA GLU A 262 9.42 0.03 10.61
C GLU A 262 8.34 -1.02 10.34
N GLY A 263 7.09 -0.77 10.77
CA GLY A 263 5.96 -1.66 10.49
C GLY A 263 5.75 -1.88 9.00
N PHE A 264 5.71 -0.81 8.20
CA PHE A 264 5.56 -0.93 6.74
C PHE A 264 6.68 -1.75 6.06
N SER A 265 7.92 -1.66 6.57
CA SER A 265 9.02 -2.50 6.06
C SER A 265 8.82 -4.00 6.38
N LEU A 266 8.19 -4.33 7.51
CA LEU A 266 7.84 -5.70 7.85
C LEU A 266 6.69 -6.23 6.98
N ASP A 267 5.71 -5.40 6.62
CA ASP A 267 4.72 -5.77 5.60
C ASP A 267 5.37 -6.12 4.26
N THR A 268 6.31 -5.29 3.78
CA THR A 268 7.10 -5.60 2.58
C THR A 268 7.90 -6.91 2.73
N LYS A 269 8.47 -7.17 3.92
CA LYS A 269 9.17 -8.44 4.21
C LYS A 269 8.23 -9.65 4.20
N ALA A 270 7.01 -9.51 4.73
CA ALA A 270 5.98 -10.55 4.64
C ALA A 270 5.62 -10.86 3.19
N LEU A 271 5.49 -9.83 2.35
CA LEU A 271 5.28 -10.00 0.91
C LEU A 271 6.45 -10.72 0.22
N ILE A 272 7.70 -10.50 0.65
CA ILE A 272 8.86 -11.25 0.12
C ILE A 272 8.74 -12.74 0.45
N TYR A 273 8.49 -13.09 1.72
CA TYR A 273 8.25 -14.49 2.11
C TYR A 273 7.05 -15.11 1.38
N PHE A 274 5.99 -14.33 1.18
CA PHE A 274 4.81 -14.79 0.44
C PHE A 274 5.16 -15.19 -1.00
N GLU A 275 5.94 -14.38 -1.73
CA GLU A 275 6.37 -14.67 -3.10
C GLU A 275 7.37 -15.84 -3.21
N GLU A 276 8.06 -16.16 -2.12
CA GLU A 276 8.89 -17.35 -1.97
C GLU A 276 8.07 -18.64 -1.72
N GLY A 277 6.77 -18.51 -1.44
CA GLY A 277 5.90 -19.61 -1.01
C GLY A 277 6.02 -19.96 0.48
N ARG A 278 6.71 -19.13 1.25
CA ARG A 278 6.95 -19.29 2.70
C ARG A 278 5.81 -18.64 3.50
N HIS A 279 4.59 -19.14 3.29
CA HIS A 279 3.37 -18.50 3.77
C HIS A 279 3.28 -18.39 5.30
N GLN A 280 3.83 -19.37 6.05
CA GLN A 280 3.85 -19.33 7.51
C GLN A 280 4.77 -18.21 8.04
N GLU A 281 5.96 -18.05 7.45
CA GLU A 281 6.91 -17.01 7.82
C GLU A 281 6.41 -15.62 7.40
N ALA A 282 5.71 -15.54 6.27
CA ALA A 282 4.97 -14.36 5.87
C ALA A 282 3.91 -13.99 6.92
N PHE A 283 3.15 -14.96 7.41
CA PHE A 283 2.11 -14.75 8.43
C PHE A 283 2.68 -14.25 9.76
N GLU A 284 3.75 -14.85 10.26
CA GLU A 284 4.42 -14.39 11.49
C GLU A 284 4.98 -12.96 11.35
N THR A 285 5.50 -12.65 10.16
CA THR A 285 6.06 -11.32 9.87
C THR A 285 4.97 -10.26 9.76
N ILE A 286 3.84 -10.54 9.10
CA ILE A 286 2.75 -9.58 8.95
C ILE A 286 2.04 -9.30 10.29
N GLU A 287 1.92 -10.29 11.17
CA GLU A 287 1.38 -10.08 12.52
C GLU A 287 2.27 -9.14 13.33
N THR A 288 3.59 -9.23 13.17
CA THR A 288 4.54 -8.29 13.79
C THR A 288 4.37 -6.89 13.20
N SER A 289 4.22 -6.76 11.89
CA SER A 289 3.93 -5.49 11.21
C SER A 289 2.67 -4.82 11.77
N ILE A 290 1.55 -5.55 11.82
CA ILE A 290 0.26 -5.07 12.33
C ILE A 290 0.39 -4.62 13.78
N SER A 291 1.02 -5.42 14.65
CA SER A 291 1.20 -5.07 16.07
C SER A 291 1.98 -3.76 16.28
N ILE A 292 2.95 -3.46 15.40
CA ILE A 292 3.65 -2.18 15.41
C ILE A 292 2.73 -1.06 14.91
N LEU A 293 2.08 -1.26 13.76
CA LEU A 293 1.23 -0.26 13.11
C LEU A 293 -0.02 0.11 13.92
N GLU A 294 -0.54 -0.82 14.74
CA GLU A 294 -1.62 -0.57 15.71
C GLU A 294 -1.28 0.52 16.72
N ARG A 295 0.01 0.70 17.03
CA ARG A 295 0.52 1.72 17.94
C ARG A 295 0.87 3.04 17.25
N THR A 296 0.61 3.14 15.95
CA THR A 296 0.89 4.33 15.13
C THR A 296 -0.41 4.94 14.61
N GLU A 297 -0.40 6.20 14.22
CA GLU A 297 -1.58 6.90 13.70
C GLU A 297 -1.79 6.71 12.18
N ASN A 298 -0.90 5.99 11.48
CA ASN A 298 -0.99 5.83 10.03
C ASN A 298 -1.95 4.69 9.64
N ALA A 299 -3.19 5.05 9.39
CA ALA A 299 -4.23 4.09 9.03
C ALA A 299 -4.05 3.48 7.63
N ALA A 300 -3.45 4.21 6.69
CA ALA A 300 -3.20 3.69 5.34
C ALA A 300 -2.26 2.48 5.39
N TYR A 301 -1.12 2.57 6.08
CA TYR A 301 -0.21 1.42 6.20
C TYR A 301 -0.81 0.27 7.00
N ARG A 302 -1.64 0.57 8.01
CA ARG A 302 -2.35 -0.47 8.75
C ARG A 302 -3.34 -1.22 7.87
N MET A 303 -4.10 -0.50 7.04
CA MET A 303 -5.00 -1.08 6.04
C MET A 303 -4.25 -1.98 5.04
N GLU A 304 -3.13 -1.51 4.48
CA GLU A 304 -2.30 -2.33 3.58
C GLU A 304 -1.82 -3.62 4.28
N ALA A 305 -1.38 -3.52 5.53
CA ALA A 305 -0.93 -4.70 6.29
C ALA A 305 -2.07 -5.72 6.52
N PHE A 306 -3.29 -5.25 6.78
CA PHE A 306 -4.46 -6.13 6.88
C PHE A 306 -4.80 -6.81 5.55
N LEU A 307 -4.66 -6.11 4.43
CA LEU A 307 -4.84 -6.69 3.11
C LEU A 307 -3.77 -7.76 2.81
N THR A 308 -2.50 -7.48 3.11
CA THR A 308 -1.41 -8.46 2.99
C THR A 308 -1.68 -9.68 3.86
N ARG A 309 -2.13 -9.49 5.11
CA ARG A 309 -2.51 -10.61 6.00
C ARG A 309 -3.64 -11.43 5.40
N SER A 310 -4.67 -10.76 4.88
CA SER A 310 -5.80 -11.41 4.20
C SER A 310 -5.31 -12.30 3.05
N LYS A 311 -4.45 -11.76 2.18
CA LYS A 311 -3.80 -12.49 1.08
C LYS A 311 -3.00 -13.70 1.57
N ILE A 312 -2.19 -13.55 2.62
CA ILE A 312 -1.41 -14.67 3.19
C ILE A 312 -2.34 -15.77 3.73
N LEU A 313 -3.40 -15.39 4.45
CA LEU A 313 -4.35 -16.33 5.05
C LEU A 313 -5.14 -17.12 4.00
N LEU A 314 -5.45 -16.52 2.85
CA LEU A 314 -6.02 -17.25 1.71
C LEU A 314 -5.10 -18.41 1.30
N TYR A 315 -3.80 -18.19 1.22
CA TYR A 315 -2.81 -19.22 0.83
C TYR A 315 -2.48 -20.21 1.95
N LEU A 316 -2.88 -19.92 3.19
CA LEU A 316 -2.83 -20.85 4.32
C LEU A 316 -4.15 -21.63 4.52
N ASP A 317 -5.08 -21.56 3.56
CA ASP A 317 -6.40 -22.19 3.60
C ASP A 317 -7.27 -21.72 4.79
N ASN A 318 -6.98 -20.56 5.38
CA ASN A 318 -7.74 -19.98 6.50
C ASN A 318 -8.67 -18.87 6.01
N PHE A 319 -9.73 -19.28 5.30
CA PHE A 319 -10.65 -18.36 4.64
C PHE A 319 -11.39 -17.43 5.62
N ALA A 320 -11.86 -17.97 6.75
CA ALA A 320 -12.57 -17.17 7.75
C ALA A 320 -11.72 -16.01 8.28
N SER A 321 -10.45 -16.26 8.61
CA SER A 321 -9.55 -15.22 9.11
C SER A 321 -9.11 -14.26 8.00
N ALA A 322 -9.02 -14.74 6.75
CA ALA A 322 -8.74 -13.91 5.59
C ALA A 322 -9.85 -12.87 5.38
N THR A 323 -11.12 -13.30 5.45
CA THR A 323 -12.28 -12.41 5.32
C THR A 323 -12.36 -11.42 6.47
N LEU A 324 -12.09 -11.83 7.72
CA LEU A 324 -12.02 -10.91 8.85
C LEU A 324 -10.93 -9.84 8.64
N SER A 325 -9.76 -10.24 8.15
CA SER A 325 -8.67 -9.30 7.85
C SER A 325 -9.04 -8.32 6.73
N LEU A 326 -9.81 -8.76 5.73
CA LEU A 326 -10.33 -7.87 4.70
C LEU A 326 -11.34 -6.86 5.30
N ILE A 327 -12.21 -7.30 6.20
CA ILE A 327 -13.17 -6.42 6.89
C ILE A 327 -12.44 -5.33 7.66
N ASP A 328 -11.36 -5.67 8.39
CA ASP A 328 -10.53 -4.68 9.10
C ASP A 328 -9.96 -3.62 8.14
N ALA A 329 -9.47 -4.05 6.96
CA ALA A 329 -8.97 -3.14 5.93
C ALA A 329 -10.09 -2.24 5.35
N VAL A 330 -11.26 -2.82 5.05
CA VAL A 330 -12.41 -2.10 4.50
C VAL A 330 -12.97 -1.08 5.49
N GLU A 331 -13.02 -1.39 6.78
CA GLU A 331 -13.49 -0.48 7.81
C GLU A 331 -12.60 0.76 7.90
N ILE A 332 -11.29 0.58 7.86
CA ILE A 332 -10.33 1.70 7.78
C ILE A 332 -10.55 2.51 6.51
N ALA A 333 -10.62 1.85 5.35
CA ALA A 333 -10.80 2.52 4.07
C ALA A 333 -12.10 3.34 4.04
N ARG A 334 -13.21 2.81 4.53
CA ARG A 334 -14.51 3.49 4.58
C ARG A 334 -14.48 4.71 5.49
N VAL A 335 -13.87 4.61 6.67
CA VAL A 335 -13.87 5.70 7.65
C VAL A 335 -12.87 6.81 7.29
N GLN A 336 -11.71 6.46 6.71
CA GLN A 336 -10.57 7.38 6.65
C GLN A 336 -10.07 7.70 5.24
N ILE A 337 -10.46 6.96 4.21
CA ILE A 337 -9.90 7.11 2.85
C ILE A 337 -10.99 7.43 1.84
N GLY A 338 -11.98 6.56 1.70
CA GLY A 338 -13.10 6.74 0.78
C GLY A 338 -13.58 5.43 0.14
N GLU A 339 -14.79 5.48 -0.42
CA GLU A 339 -15.48 4.32 -1.02
C GLU A 339 -14.77 3.74 -2.26
N GLU A 340 -14.00 4.55 -3.00
CA GLU A 340 -13.21 4.03 -4.13
C GLU A 340 -12.13 3.05 -3.66
N ARG A 341 -11.46 3.36 -2.53
CA ARG A 341 -10.46 2.44 -1.97
C ARG A 341 -11.12 1.16 -1.46
N VAL A 342 -12.30 1.25 -0.85
CA VAL A 342 -13.09 0.07 -0.44
C VAL A 342 -13.32 -0.87 -1.62
N ARG A 343 -13.79 -0.35 -2.75
CA ARG A 343 -14.01 -1.15 -3.97
C ARG A 343 -12.71 -1.81 -4.44
N SER A 344 -11.63 -1.04 -4.51
CA SER A 344 -10.32 -1.54 -4.92
C SER A 344 -9.79 -2.66 -4.01
N LEU A 345 -10.00 -2.60 -2.69
CA LEU A 345 -9.61 -3.65 -1.77
C LEU A 345 -10.38 -4.96 -2.00
N ILE A 346 -11.68 -4.85 -2.26
CA ILE A 346 -12.54 -6.01 -2.55
C ILE A 346 -12.11 -6.66 -3.87
N GLU A 347 -11.89 -5.86 -4.92
CA GLU A 347 -11.39 -6.34 -6.22
C GLU A 347 -10.03 -7.04 -6.09
N GLU A 348 -9.12 -6.53 -5.27
CA GLU A 348 -7.80 -7.14 -5.04
C GLU A 348 -7.91 -8.48 -4.30
N PHE A 349 -8.80 -8.57 -3.31
CA PHE A 349 -9.09 -9.81 -2.61
C PHE A 349 -9.71 -10.86 -3.53
N GLU A 350 -10.71 -10.49 -4.33
CA GLU A 350 -11.35 -11.36 -5.31
C GLU A 350 -10.35 -11.86 -6.35
N LYS A 351 -9.51 -10.96 -6.87
CA LYS A 351 -8.43 -11.33 -7.79
C LYS A 351 -7.49 -12.36 -7.17
N THR A 352 -7.04 -12.11 -5.93
CA THR A 352 -6.15 -13.02 -5.20
C THR A 352 -6.81 -14.40 -4.98
N LEU A 353 -8.09 -14.41 -4.62
CA LEU A 353 -8.86 -15.64 -4.46
C LEU A 353 -8.97 -16.41 -5.78
N ASN A 354 -9.23 -15.72 -6.89
CA ASN A 354 -9.28 -16.30 -8.22
C ASN A 354 -7.92 -16.84 -8.68
N GLU A 355 -6.82 -16.13 -8.41
CA GLU A 355 -5.46 -16.58 -8.71
C GLU A 355 -5.11 -17.87 -7.94
N ARG A 356 -5.47 -17.95 -6.65
CA ARG A 356 -5.32 -19.16 -5.85
C ARG A 356 -6.15 -20.33 -6.40
N ASN A 357 -7.38 -20.05 -6.82
CA ASN A 357 -8.33 -21.05 -7.30
C ASN A 357 -8.09 -21.46 -8.76
N SER A 358 -7.31 -20.69 -9.52
CA SER A 358 -7.02 -20.98 -10.92
C SER A 358 -6.30 -22.32 -11.07
N PRO A 359 -6.79 -23.23 -11.94
CA PRO A 359 -6.12 -24.50 -12.18
C PRO A 359 -4.74 -24.27 -12.78
N LYS A 360 -3.69 -24.86 -12.19
CA LYS A 360 -2.39 -25.00 -12.87
C LYS A 360 -2.64 -25.76 -14.18
N PRO A 361 -2.00 -25.37 -15.31
CA PRO A 361 -2.35 -25.91 -16.63
C PRO A 361 -2.24 -27.45 -16.63
N GLN A 362 -3.38 -28.12 -16.72
CA GLN A 362 -3.51 -29.54 -16.98
C GLN A 362 -3.94 -29.74 -18.43
N ALA A 363 -3.38 -30.77 -19.06
CA ALA A 363 -3.59 -31.09 -20.47
C ALA A 363 -5.09 -31.32 -20.78
N ALA A 364 -5.53 -30.79 -21.91
CA ALA A 364 -6.93 -30.84 -22.35
C ALA A 364 -7.47 -32.28 -22.42
N ILE A 365 -8.62 -32.52 -21.80
CA ILE A 365 -9.40 -33.75 -21.93
C ILE A 365 -10.54 -33.47 -22.91
N ASN A 366 -10.72 -34.37 -23.87
CA ASN A 366 -11.76 -34.31 -24.89
C ASN A 366 -13.12 -34.70 -24.31
N GLU A 367 -14.11 -33.83 -24.48
CA GLU A 367 -15.52 -34.08 -24.20
C GLU A 367 -16.11 -35.05 -25.23
N LYS A 368 -16.15 -36.34 -24.91
CA LYS A 368 -17.12 -37.29 -25.44
C LYS A 368 -17.04 -38.55 -24.60
N ASP A 369 -18.02 -38.71 -23.71
CA ASP A 369 -18.65 -39.97 -23.29
C ASP A 369 -19.16 -39.80 -21.86
N MET A 370 -20.43 -39.40 -21.69
CA MET A 370 -21.15 -39.58 -20.42
C MET A 370 -22.64 -39.80 -20.69
N VAL A 371 -23.01 -41.04 -21.00
CA VAL A 371 -24.22 -41.67 -20.45
C VAL A 371 -23.88 -43.14 -20.20
N ALA A 372 -23.81 -43.56 -18.95
CA ALA A 372 -23.83 -44.98 -18.58
C ALA A 372 -24.57 -45.16 -17.25
N GLU A 373 -25.64 -45.95 -17.29
CA GLU A 373 -26.28 -46.59 -16.15
C GLU A 373 -25.40 -47.79 -15.73
N GLU A 374 -24.36 -47.57 -14.93
CA GLU A 374 -23.62 -48.66 -14.28
C GLU A 374 -23.40 -48.34 -12.79
N ASP A 375 -23.50 -49.36 -11.94
CA ASP A 375 -23.15 -49.29 -10.52
C ASP A 375 -21.66 -48.94 -10.41
N PHE A 376 -21.33 -47.82 -9.77
CA PHE A 376 -19.94 -47.38 -9.55
C PHE A 376 -19.57 -47.44 -8.06
N GLU A 377 -18.31 -47.79 -7.78
CA GLU A 377 -17.79 -47.84 -6.40
C GLU A 377 -17.10 -46.52 -6.03
N LEU A 378 -17.43 -46.00 -4.84
CA LEU A 378 -16.84 -44.79 -4.26
C LEU A 378 -15.79 -45.14 -3.19
N VAL A 379 -14.65 -44.45 -3.23
CA VAL A 379 -13.66 -44.49 -2.15
C VAL A 379 -13.82 -43.25 -1.28
N LEU A 380 -14.36 -43.44 -0.08
CA LEU A 380 -14.50 -42.37 0.91
C LEU A 380 -13.19 -42.18 1.70
N PRO A 381 -12.74 -40.93 1.89
CA PRO A 381 -11.58 -40.63 2.72
C PRO A 381 -11.90 -40.90 4.21
N PRO A 382 -10.89 -41.21 5.05
CA PRO A 382 -11.09 -41.46 6.48
C PRO A 382 -11.81 -40.31 7.22
N SER A 383 -11.67 -39.07 6.72
CA SER A 383 -12.31 -37.87 7.26
C SER A 383 -13.82 -37.82 7.07
N LEU A 384 -14.38 -38.66 6.18
CA LEU A 384 -15.83 -38.77 6.00
C LEU A 384 -16.39 -40.01 6.68
N ALA A 385 -15.56 -41.01 6.99
CA ALA A 385 -15.98 -42.34 7.45
C ALA A 385 -16.86 -42.38 8.72
N HIS A 386 -16.98 -41.28 9.46
CA HIS A 386 -17.84 -41.17 10.64
C HIS A 386 -19.33 -40.99 10.30
N TYR A 387 -19.69 -40.66 9.06
CA TYR A 387 -21.09 -40.63 8.65
C TYR A 387 -21.59 -42.06 8.34
N ASN A 388 -22.82 -42.35 8.76
CA ASN A 388 -23.42 -43.69 8.62
C ASN A 388 -24.24 -43.87 7.34
N ASP A 389 -24.65 -42.77 6.70
CA ASP A 389 -25.51 -42.78 5.52
C ASP A 389 -25.06 -41.68 4.55
N TYR A 390 -24.86 -42.07 3.29
CA TYR A 390 -24.39 -41.20 2.22
C TYR A 390 -25.29 -41.36 1.02
N GLN A 391 -25.58 -40.24 0.35
CA GLN A 391 -26.23 -40.27 -0.95
C GLN A 391 -25.40 -39.50 -1.96
N GLY A 392 -25.32 -40.03 -3.18
CA GLY A 392 -24.74 -39.35 -4.33
C GLY A 392 -25.80 -38.56 -5.06
N VAL A 393 -25.54 -37.29 -5.32
CA VAL A 393 -26.47 -36.40 -6.01
C VAL A 393 -25.75 -35.63 -7.11
N TRP A 394 -26.28 -35.70 -8.33
CA TRP A 394 -25.75 -34.96 -9.47
C TRP A 394 -26.20 -33.50 -9.41
N ILE A 395 -25.24 -32.59 -9.37
CA ILE A 395 -25.50 -31.16 -9.25
C ILE A 395 -25.68 -30.54 -10.64
N ASN A 396 -26.77 -29.78 -10.80
CA ASN A 396 -27.12 -29.13 -12.07
C ASN A 396 -26.74 -27.63 -12.11
N ASN A 397 -26.31 -27.06 -10.98
CA ASN A 397 -25.86 -25.67 -10.90
C ASN A 397 -24.63 -25.41 -11.76
N ARG A 398 -24.63 -24.30 -12.49
CA ARG A 398 -23.56 -23.98 -13.44
C ARG A 398 -22.31 -23.40 -12.80
N TYR A 399 -22.37 -22.87 -11.57
CA TYR A 399 -21.26 -22.06 -11.02
C TYR A 399 -21.10 -22.12 -9.49
N LEU A 400 -20.54 -23.23 -8.99
CA LEU A 400 -19.91 -23.32 -7.67
C LEU A 400 -18.46 -23.83 -7.78
N GLU A 401 -17.79 -23.48 -8.88
CA GLU A 401 -16.44 -23.98 -9.19
C GLU A 401 -15.43 -23.61 -8.09
N THR A 402 -15.67 -22.48 -7.41
CA THR A 402 -14.89 -21.96 -6.28
C THR A 402 -14.88 -22.90 -5.08
N VAL A 403 -15.93 -23.71 -4.89
CA VAL A 403 -16.00 -24.79 -3.87
C VAL A 403 -15.83 -26.18 -4.49
N GLY A 404 -15.43 -26.26 -5.76
CA GLY A 404 -15.17 -27.51 -6.47
C GLY A 404 -16.42 -28.25 -6.97
N LEU A 405 -17.55 -27.55 -7.08
CA LEU A 405 -18.81 -28.08 -7.65
C LEU A 405 -19.12 -27.41 -8.98
N THR A 406 -19.15 -28.19 -10.05
CA THR A 406 -19.58 -27.74 -11.38
C THR A 406 -20.83 -28.49 -11.79
N LYS A 407 -21.51 -28.00 -12.84
CA LYS A 407 -22.62 -28.74 -13.45
C LYS A 407 -22.13 -30.13 -13.89
N GLY A 408 -22.84 -31.16 -13.46
CA GLY A 408 -22.48 -32.56 -13.71
C GLY A 408 -21.52 -33.15 -12.68
N SER A 409 -21.18 -32.43 -11.60
CA SER A 409 -20.46 -33.02 -10.47
C SER A 409 -21.35 -33.96 -9.67
N LEU A 410 -20.80 -35.08 -9.21
CA LEU A 410 -21.44 -35.97 -8.24
C LEU A 410 -21.06 -35.53 -6.82
N ALA A 411 -21.98 -34.87 -6.13
CA ALA A 411 -21.84 -34.47 -4.74
C ALA A 411 -22.22 -35.61 -3.80
N ILE A 412 -21.49 -35.72 -2.69
CA ILE A 412 -21.80 -36.64 -1.60
C ILE A 412 -22.49 -35.84 -0.49
N ILE A 413 -23.71 -36.25 -0.18
CA ILE A 413 -24.54 -35.62 0.85
C ILE A 413 -24.75 -36.55 2.04
N VAL A 414 -24.95 -35.94 3.20
CA VAL A 414 -25.31 -36.61 4.45
C VAL A 414 -26.53 -35.96 5.07
N ASN A 415 -27.34 -36.78 5.75
CA ASN A 415 -28.53 -36.33 6.45
C ASN A 415 -28.18 -35.96 7.90
N GLU A 416 -27.56 -34.79 8.06
CA GLU A 416 -27.15 -34.21 9.35
C GLU A 416 -27.91 -32.92 9.62
N LYS A 417 -27.81 -32.42 10.86
CA LYS A 417 -28.39 -31.11 11.19
C LYS A 417 -27.67 -30.00 10.41
N ILE A 418 -28.44 -29.24 9.63
CA ILE A 418 -27.94 -28.13 8.82
C ILE A 418 -27.81 -26.88 9.70
N GLY A 419 -26.65 -26.23 9.63
CA GLY A 419 -26.35 -24.96 10.27
C GLY A 419 -26.14 -23.83 9.27
N ARG A 420 -26.16 -22.59 9.76
CA ARG A 420 -25.82 -21.40 8.96
C ARG A 420 -24.41 -21.55 8.38
N GLY A 421 -24.25 -21.31 7.08
CA GLY A 421 -23.01 -21.44 6.33
C GLY A 421 -22.78 -22.84 5.74
N ASP A 422 -23.63 -23.82 6.04
CA ASP A 422 -23.51 -25.15 5.45
C ASP A 422 -23.89 -25.11 3.96
N LEU A 423 -23.08 -25.79 3.15
CA LEU A 423 -23.41 -26.05 1.76
C LEU A 423 -24.36 -27.24 1.68
N ILE A 424 -25.50 -27.04 1.02
CA ILE A 424 -26.58 -28.02 0.95
C ILE A 424 -26.96 -28.31 -0.51
N ALA A 425 -27.37 -29.55 -0.76
CA ALA A 425 -28.04 -29.93 -2.00
C ALA A 425 -29.56 -29.81 -1.80
N LEU A 426 -30.23 -29.28 -2.80
CA LEU A 426 -31.68 -29.06 -2.80
C LEU A 426 -32.29 -29.48 -4.13
N SER A 427 -33.55 -29.90 -4.09
CA SER A 427 -34.37 -30.12 -5.27
C SER A 427 -35.43 -29.02 -5.34
N GLU A 428 -35.53 -28.33 -6.46
CA GLU A 428 -36.63 -27.40 -6.73
C GLU A 428 -37.93 -28.19 -6.90
N ILE A 429 -39.02 -27.73 -6.25
CA ILE A 429 -40.31 -28.46 -6.27
C ILE A 429 -40.99 -28.37 -7.64
N GLU A 430 -40.72 -27.31 -8.42
CA GLU A 430 -41.41 -27.06 -9.69
C GLU A 430 -40.96 -27.99 -10.82
N ASN A 431 -39.68 -28.39 -10.84
CA ASN A 431 -39.05 -29.08 -11.96
C ASN A 431 -38.17 -30.28 -11.53
N ASP A 432 -38.10 -30.59 -10.24
CA ASP A 432 -37.19 -31.59 -9.64
C ASP A 432 -35.71 -31.39 -10.00
N ALA A 433 -35.32 -30.17 -10.38
CA ALA A 433 -33.92 -29.84 -10.69
C ALA A 433 -33.12 -29.81 -9.39
N VAL A 434 -31.99 -30.51 -9.40
CA VAL A 434 -31.11 -30.57 -8.24
C VAL A 434 -30.01 -29.51 -8.34
N SER A 435 -30.04 -28.60 -7.37
CA SER A 435 -29.15 -27.45 -7.24
C SER A 435 -28.43 -27.50 -5.89
N CYS A 436 -27.50 -26.57 -5.65
CA CYS A 436 -26.83 -26.46 -4.36
C CYS A 436 -26.55 -25.01 -4.00
N GLY A 437 -26.59 -24.72 -2.70
CA GLY A 437 -26.47 -23.35 -2.19
C GLY A 437 -26.08 -23.36 -0.72
N PHE A 438 -25.78 -22.17 -0.19
CA PHE A 438 -25.47 -22.01 1.22
C PHE A 438 -26.72 -21.76 2.03
N TYR A 439 -26.83 -22.43 3.16
CA TYR A 439 -27.93 -22.21 4.10
C TYR A 439 -27.66 -20.99 4.98
N ASP A 440 -28.59 -20.04 5.03
CA ASP A 440 -28.58 -18.96 6.01
C ASP A 440 -29.89 -18.95 6.82
N ALA A 441 -29.76 -18.82 8.14
CA ALA A 441 -30.91 -18.87 9.05
C ALA A 441 -31.83 -17.64 8.95
N ASP A 442 -31.28 -16.50 8.49
CA ASP A 442 -32.00 -15.23 8.37
C ASP A 442 -32.58 -15.04 6.95
N PHE A 443 -31.93 -15.62 5.92
CA PHE A 443 -32.23 -15.35 4.52
C PHE A 443 -32.67 -16.58 3.69
N GLY A 444 -32.71 -17.78 4.28
CA GLY A 444 -33.06 -19.00 3.55
C GLY A 444 -31.88 -19.58 2.75
N ILE A 445 -32.16 -20.22 1.63
CA ILE A 445 -31.10 -20.84 0.82
C ILE A 445 -30.61 -19.84 -0.23
N VAL A 446 -29.31 -19.55 -0.20
CA VAL A 446 -28.66 -18.64 -1.12
C VAL A 446 -27.94 -19.44 -2.20
N CYS A 447 -28.46 -19.38 -3.43
CA CYS A 447 -27.81 -19.92 -4.62
C CYS A 447 -27.11 -18.80 -5.38
N LEU A 448 -25.82 -18.97 -5.66
CA LEU A 448 -25.05 -18.04 -6.49
C LEU A 448 -25.14 -18.50 -7.95
N GLU A 449 -25.81 -17.72 -8.80
CA GLU A 449 -25.80 -17.94 -10.24
C GLU A 449 -24.79 -16.98 -10.87
N GLY A 450 -23.52 -17.37 -11.05
CA GLY A 450 -22.55 -16.57 -11.84
C GLY A 450 -22.16 -15.20 -11.24
N VAL A 451 -21.26 -14.50 -11.96
CA VAL A 451 -20.61 -13.26 -11.51
C VAL A 451 -21.50 -12.01 -11.71
N ASP A 452 -22.49 -12.09 -12.60
CA ASP A 452 -23.35 -10.95 -12.99
C ASP A 452 -24.83 -11.09 -12.59
N SER A 453 -25.20 -12.15 -11.84
CA SER A 453 -26.59 -12.35 -11.41
C SER A 453 -26.77 -12.10 -9.92
N GLU A 454 -27.91 -11.55 -9.53
CA GLU A 454 -28.29 -11.44 -8.14
C GLU A 454 -28.41 -12.85 -7.52
N PRO A 455 -27.97 -13.05 -6.26
CA PRO A 455 -28.16 -14.32 -5.56
C PRO A 455 -29.64 -14.71 -5.55
N GLN A 456 -29.93 -15.93 -5.98
CA GLN A 456 -31.29 -16.44 -5.92
C GLN A 456 -31.56 -16.93 -4.49
N LEU A 457 -32.54 -16.30 -3.86
CA LEU A 457 -33.03 -16.70 -2.54
C LEU A 457 -34.23 -17.63 -2.70
N PHE A 458 -34.12 -18.83 -2.15
CA PHE A 458 -35.24 -19.76 -2.07
C PHE A 458 -35.83 -19.76 -0.67
N GLU A 459 -37.15 -19.64 -0.59
CA GLU A 459 -37.89 -19.92 0.64
C GLU A 459 -37.97 -21.45 0.88
N GLU A 460 -38.06 -21.88 2.16
CA GLU A 460 -38.12 -23.31 2.51
C GLU A 460 -39.32 -24.06 1.90
N ASN A 461 -40.34 -23.35 1.43
CA ASN A 461 -41.53 -23.93 0.78
C ASN A 461 -41.37 -24.14 -0.75
N GLN A 462 -40.29 -23.63 -1.36
CA GLN A 462 -40.01 -23.72 -2.81
C GLN A 462 -39.07 -24.86 -3.18
N VAL A 463 -38.37 -25.39 -2.18
CA VAL A 463 -37.24 -26.31 -2.35
C VAL A 463 -37.27 -27.39 -1.30
N ARG A 464 -36.88 -28.61 -1.70
CA ARG A 464 -36.69 -29.73 -0.79
C ARG A 464 -35.20 -29.90 -0.53
N ILE A 465 -34.78 -29.72 0.72
CA ILE A 465 -33.39 -29.99 1.10
C ILE A 465 -33.14 -31.50 1.06
N LEU A 466 -32.11 -31.90 0.31
CA LEU A 466 -31.70 -33.30 0.16
C LEU A 466 -30.68 -33.70 1.22
N GLY A 467 -29.76 -32.80 1.57
CA GLY A 467 -28.78 -33.02 2.63
C GLY A 467 -27.61 -32.03 2.57
N LYS A 468 -26.73 -32.13 3.56
CA LYS A 468 -25.49 -31.34 3.63
C LYS A 468 -24.43 -31.94 2.71
N ILE A 469 -23.81 -31.14 1.86
CA ILE A 469 -22.72 -31.59 0.98
C ILE A 469 -21.43 -31.66 1.80
N VAL A 470 -20.80 -32.83 1.83
CA VAL A 470 -19.56 -33.09 2.59
C VAL A 470 -18.38 -33.50 1.70
N GLY A 471 -18.65 -33.81 0.42
CA GLY A 471 -17.61 -34.17 -0.52
C GLY A 471 -18.09 -34.13 -1.96
N VAL A 472 -17.15 -34.21 -2.90
CA VAL A 472 -17.40 -34.23 -4.33
C VAL A 472 -16.53 -35.29 -4.99
N CYS A 473 -17.11 -36.09 -5.88
CA CYS A 473 -16.36 -37.00 -6.72
C CYS A 473 -15.77 -36.22 -7.91
N ARG A 474 -14.46 -36.35 -8.14
CA ARG A 474 -13.85 -35.90 -9.39
C ARG A 474 -13.88 -37.03 -10.41
N SER A 475 -13.89 -36.68 -11.70
CA SER A 475 -13.96 -37.59 -12.85
C SER A 475 -12.73 -38.48 -13.06
N GLU A 476 -11.82 -38.60 -12.09
CA GLU A 476 -10.62 -39.43 -12.21
C GLU A 476 -10.84 -40.72 -11.42
N GLU A 477 -10.93 -41.84 -12.15
CA GLU A 477 -10.88 -43.17 -11.57
C GLU A 477 -9.47 -43.44 -11.03
N ASN A 478 -9.38 -44.03 -9.85
CA ASN A 478 -8.11 -44.53 -9.33
C ASN A 478 -7.60 -45.70 -10.18
N ALA A 479 -6.39 -46.20 -9.90
CA ALA A 479 -5.80 -47.32 -10.65
C ALA A 479 -6.66 -48.60 -10.69
N ASP A 480 -7.68 -48.69 -9.84
CA ASP A 480 -8.62 -49.80 -9.72
C ASP A 480 -10.03 -49.49 -10.30
N GLY A 481 -10.21 -48.37 -11.01
CA GLY A 481 -11.48 -48.01 -11.64
C GLY A 481 -12.53 -47.39 -10.69
N LYS A 482 -12.13 -46.93 -9.49
CA LYS A 482 -13.06 -46.38 -8.48
C LYS A 482 -12.98 -44.86 -8.40
N TYR A 483 -14.12 -44.21 -8.16
CA TYR A 483 -14.19 -42.76 -8.01
C TYR A 483 -13.77 -42.35 -6.60
N ILE A 484 -12.82 -41.41 -6.51
CA ILE A 484 -12.33 -40.89 -5.23
C ILE A 484 -13.16 -39.68 -4.81
N VAL A 485 -13.70 -39.74 -3.58
CA VAL A 485 -14.40 -38.61 -2.98
C VAL A 485 -13.40 -37.64 -2.36
N LYS A 486 -13.41 -36.39 -2.78
CA LYS A 486 -12.66 -35.32 -2.11
C LYS A 486 -13.56 -34.66 -1.06
N PRO A 487 -13.15 -34.57 0.21
CA PRO A 487 -13.94 -33.89 1.22
C PRO A 487 -13.97 -32.39 0.95
N LEU A 488 -15.13 -31.76 1.14
CA LEU A 488 -15.26 -30.31 1.16
C LEU A 488 -14.99 -29.84 2.59
N ASN A 489 -13.80 -29.30 2.84
CA ASN A 489 -13.53 -28.59 4.09
C ASN A 489 -14.06 -27.17 3.93
N LEU A 490 -15.33 -26.98 4.30
CA LEU A 490 -16.02 -25.69 4.36
C LEU A 490 -15.93 -25.07 5.75
#